data_AF-A0A527WQ29-F1
#
_entry.id   AF-A0A527WQ29-F1
#
_cell.length_a   1.000
_cell.length_b   1.000
_cell.length_c   1.000
_cell.angle_alpha   90.00
_cell.angle_beta   90.00
_cell.angle_gamma   90.00
#
_symmetry.space_group_name_H-M   'P 1'
#
loop_
_entity.id
_entity.type
_entity.pdbx_description
1 polymer ?
#
loop_
_entity_poly.entity_id
_entity_poly.type
_entity_poly.pdbx_seq_one_letter_code
_entity_poly.pdbx_strand_id
1 'polypeptide(L)'
;KAATDKSQTDKPQIDRPLGVVELFTSQGCSSCPPADELFAELAGKDDIVALAYHVNYWDYLGWQDTLSTKENTERQYDYMRAFGSRSVYTPQAVINGRSHVNGASRKDVDGALARMDRTGEGMRVAIKVSRTSDRVTIDAGDAGGGPADAHVVIVYFDPPQMVKIGQGENSGRSLTYWNAVSDIQTAGMWHGKAQRYELPMTEITKKGGCAVLLQSVGKDGMPGPILGAAFIHKP
;
A
#
# COMPACT_ATOMS: atom_id res chain seq x y z
N LYS A 1 14.64 8.16 41.96
CA LYS A 1 14.19 8.80 40.71
C LYS A 1 13.97 7.70 39.68
N ALA A 2 12.79 7.08 39.67
CA ALA A 2 12.40 6.13 38.63
C ALA A 2 11.53 6.92 37.65
N ALA A 3 12.05 7.15 36.44
CA ALA A 3 11.27 7.73 35.36
C ALA A 3 10.38 6.62 34.80
N THR A 4 9.08 6.76 35.04
CA THR A 4 8.03 5.92 34.50
C THR A 4 8.04 6.06 32.98
N ASP A 5 8.35 4.95 32.30
CA ASP A 5 8.26 4.81 30.86
C ASP A 5 6.79 5.02 30.44
N LYS A 6 6.51 6.19 29.86
CA LYS A 6 5.16 6.51 29.37
C LYS A 6 5.00 5.76 28.05
N SER A 7 4.42 4.57 28.12
CA SER A 7 3.73 3.93 27.01
C SER A 7 2.86 4.97 26.31
N GLN A 8 3.27 5.37 25.10
CA GLN A 8 2.39 6.08 24.20
C GLN A 8 1.18 5.19 24.00
N THR A 9 0.01 5.68 24.38
CA THR A 9 -1.28 5.02 24.17
C THR A 9 -1.50 4.87 22.67
N ASP A 10 -1.06 3.74 22.12
CA ASP A 10 -1.33 3.33 20.75
C ASP A 10 -2.84 3.24 20.58
N LYS A 11 -3.38 3.93 19.57
CA LYS A 11 -4.73 3.67 19.08
C LYS A 11 -4.88 2.15 18.87
N PRO A 12 -6.05 1.55 19.14
CA PRO A 12 -6.25 0.13 18.90
C PRO A 12 -5.91 -0.21 17.45
N GLN A 13 -4.98 -1.13 17.25
CA GLN A 13 -4.62 -1.58 15.92
C GLN A 13 -5.79 -2.35 15.30
N ILE A 14 -6.05 -2.08 14.02
CA ILE A 14 -7.01 -2.83 13.22
C ILE A 14 -6.28 -4.01 12.59
N ASP A 15 -6.51 -5.20 13.15
CA ASP A 15 -5.83 -6.43 12.71
C ASP A 15 -6.35 -6.97 11.37
N ARG A 16 -7.54 -6.51 10.95
CA ARG A 16 -8.18 -6.84 9.68
C ARG A 16 -8.84 -5.58 9.09
N PRO A 17 -8.10 -4.74 8.34
CA PRO A 17 -8.69 -3.59 7.69
C PRO A 17 -9.73 -4.03 6.65
N LEU A 18 -10.63 -3.12 6.27
CA LEU A 18 -11.59 -3.33 5.18
C LEU A 18 -10.87 -3.74 3.89
N GLY A 19 -9.69 -3.16 3.65
CA GLY A 19 -8.83 -3.60 2.57
C GLY A 19 -7.59 -2.73 2.36
N VAL A 20 -6.92 -3.02 1.27
CA VAL A 20 -5.76 -2.31 0.73
C VAL A 20 -6.15 -1.67 -0.59
N VAL A 21 -5.82 -0.39 -0.74
CA VAL A 21 -5.97 0.35 -1.98
C VAL A 21 -4.59 0.81 -2.42
N GLU A 22 -4.13 0.28 -3.55
CA GLU A 22 -2.87 0.66 -4.18
C GLU A 22 -3.19 1.55 -5.38
N LEU A 23 -2.97 2.85 -5.26
CA LEU A 23 -3.19 3.81 -6.35
C LEU A 23 -1.92 3.97 -7.16
N PHE A 24 -1.97 3.69 -8.45
CA PHE A 24 -0.93 4.03 -9.42
C PHE A 24 -1.28 5.37 -10.07
N THR A 25 -0.42 6.37 -9.86
CA THR A 25 -0.64 7.78 -10.21
C THR A 25 0.64 8.43 -10.73
N SER A 26 0.55 9.68 -11.22
CA SER A 26 1.72 10.49 -11.55
C SER A 26 1.38 11.98 -11.55
N GLN A 27 2.32 12.81 -11.12
CA GLN A 27 2.29 14.28 -11.24
C GLN A 27 2.18 14.74 -12.70
N GLY A 28 2.76 13.97 -13.64
CA GLY A 28 2.72 14.25 -15.08
C GLY A 28 1.40 13.85 -15.75
N CYS A 29 0.52 13.11 -15.06
CA CYS A 29 -0.75 12.62 -15.59
C CYS A 29 -1.88 13.63 -15.30
N SER A 30 -2.43 14.26 -16.35
CA SER A 30 -3.52 15.25 -16.21
C SER A 30 -4.83 14.69 -15.64
N SER A 31 -5.11 13.40 -15.85
CA SER A 31 -6.33 12.73 -15.38
C SER A 31 -6.24 12.17 -13.96
N CYS A 32 -5.06 12.20 -13.34
CA CYS A 32 -4.78 11.64 -12.01
C CYS A 32 -5.27 12.48 -10.81
N PRO A 33 -5.31 13.82 -10.84
CA PRO A 33 -5.66 14.64 -9.68
C PRO A 33 -6.99 14.29 -8.99
N PRO A 34 -8.09 13.96 -9.70
CA PRO A 34 -9.31 13.48 -9.04
C PRO A 34 -9.14 12.16 -8.26
N ALA A 35 -8.25 11.28 -8.72
CA ALA A 35 -7.91 10.05 -8.01
C ALA A 35 -7.04 10.33 -6.79
N ASP A 36 -6.09 11.28 -6.89
CA ASP A 36 -5.24 11.70 -5.77
C ASP A 36 -6.09 12.34 -4.65
N GLU A 37 -7.10 13.14 -5.00
CA GLU A 37 -8.07 13.72 -4.07
C GLU A 37 -8.88 12.64 -3.34
N LEU A 38 -9.44 11.68 -4.09
CA LEU A 38 -10.13 10.53 -3.48
C LEU A 38 -9.19 9.72 -2.58
N PHE A 39 -7.96 9.50 -3.02
CA PHE A 39 -6.97 8.74 -2.26
C PHE A 39 -6.59 9.42 -0.95
N ALA A 40 -6.50 10.76 -0.91
CA ALA A 40 -6.26 11.49 0.33
C ALA A 40 -7.34 11.20 1.39
N GLU A 41 -8.60 11.08 0.99
CA GLU A 41 -9.68 10.67 1.91
C GLU A 41 -9.52 9.22 2.37
N LEU A 42 -9.12 8.31 1.48
CA LEU A 42 -8.89 6.90 1.83
C LEU A 42 -7.69 6.76 2.77
N ALA A 43 -6.62 7.53 2.57
CA ALA A 43 -5.45 7.55 3.43
C ALA A 43 -5.76 8.06 4.85
N GLY A 44 -6.77 8.92 4.99
CA GLY A 44 -7.28 9.38 6.27
C GLY A 44 -8.09 8.34 7.06
N LYS A 45 -8.49 7.22 6.44
CA LYS A 45 -9.24 6.15 7.10
C LYS A 45 -8.29 5.20 7.84
N ASP A 46 -8.67 4.81 9.07
CA ASP A 46 -7.88 3.88 9.87
C ASP A 46 -8.06 2.41 9.44
N ASP A 47 -9.19 2.09 8.80
CA ASP A 47 -9.56 0.75 8.33
C ASP A 47 -9.22 0.48 6.86
N ILE A 48 -8.47 1.36 6.19
CA ILE A 48 -7.95 1.14 4.83
C ILE A 48 -6.44 1.37 4.80
N VAL A 49 -5.71 0.40 4.28
CA VAL A 49 -4.28 0.58 3.97
C VAL A 49 -4.17 1.18 2.57
N ALA A 50 -4.05 2.50 2.50
CA ALA A 50 -3.91 3.23 1.25
C ALA A 50 -2.43 3.50 0.92
N LEU A 51 -1.96 3.08 -0.24
CA LEU A 51 -0.56 3.23 -0.71
C LEU A 51 -0.54 3.83 -2.13
N ALA A 52 0.21 4.91 -2.35
CA ALA A 52 0.28 5.60 -3.63
C ALA A 52 1.62 5.30 -4.34
N TYR A 53 1.55 4.60 -5.47
CA TYR A 53 2.67 4.22 -6.30
C TYR A 53 2.79 5.20 -7.47
N HIS A 54 3.73 6.14 -7.35
CA HIS A 54 4.01 7.07 -8.43
C HIS A 54 4.82 6.39 -9.54
N VAL A 55 4.27 6.38 -10.75
CA VAL A 55 4.89 5.74 -11.92
C VAL A 55 5.68 6.75 -12.73
N ASN A 56 6.75 6.29 -13.39
CA ASN A 56 7.71 7.16 -14.07
C ASN A 56 7.50 7.28 -15.59
N TYR A 57 6.59 6.50 -16.18
CA TYR A 57 6.39 6.51 -17.64
C TYR A 57 5.70 7.79 -18.14
N TRP A 58 5.36 8.76 -17.29
CA TRP A 58 4.88 10.09 -17.69
C TRP A 58 5.98 11.14 -17.72
N ASP A 59 7.17 10.84 -17.17
CA ASP A 59 8.25 11.83 -16.96
C ASP A 59 8.77 12.43 -18.28
N TYR A 60 8.57 11.72 -19.39
CA TYR A 60 8.98 12.17 -20.73
C TYR A 60 8.22 13.40 -21.23
N LEU A 61 7.10 13.78 -20.59
CA LEU A 61 6.27 14.94 -20.96
C LEU A 61 6.80 16.29 -20.43
N GLY A 62 8.03 16.33 -19.92
CA GLY A 62 8.72 17.56 -19.50
C GLY A 62 8.61 17.87 -18.00
N TRP A 63 7.83 17.10 -17.24
CA TRP A 63 7.86 17.12 -15.78
C TRP A 63 8.19 15.73 -15.26
N GLN A 64 9.34 15.59 -14.61
CA GLN A 64 9.70 14.36 -13.93
C GLN A 64 9.01 14.34 -12.56
N ASP A 65 8.18 13.32 -12.33
CA ASP A 65 7.50 13.14 -11.06
C ASP A 65 8.53 12.86 -9.95
N THR A 66 8.56 13.77 -8.98
CA THR A 66 9.52 13.78 -7.85
C THR A 66 9.34 12.62 -6.87
N LEU A 67 8.22 11.90 -6.96
CA LEU A 67 7.86 10.76 -6.10
C LEU A 67 7.91 9.43 -6.85
N SER A 68 8.15 9.47 -8.17
CA SER A 68 8.14 8.27 -8.98
C SER A 68 9.39 7.43 -8.80
N THR A 69 9.21 6.12 -8.94
CA THR A 69 10.31 5.15 -8.98
C THR A 69 10.08 4.15 -10.10
N LYS A 70 11.16 3.51 -10.56
CA LYS A 70 11.07 2.43 -11.55
C LYS A 70 10.37 1.22 -10.95
N GLU A 71 10.62 0.96 -9.68
CA GLU A 71 10.08 -0.14 -8.88
C GLU A 71 8.55 -0.02 -8.71
N ASN A 72 8.03 1.20 -8.50
CA ASN A 72 6.59 1.46 -8.48
C ASN A 72 5.95 1.13 -9.84
N THR A 73 6.62 1.50 -10.93
CA THR A 73 6.18 1.21 -12.30
C THR A 73 6.22 -0.29 -12.60
N GLU A 74 7.28 -0.98 -12.16
CA GLU A 74 7.41 -2.42 -12.28
C GLU A 74 6.31 -3.15 -11.52
N ARG A 75 5.97 -2.74 -10.29
CA ARG A 75 4.84 -3.30 -9.55
C ARG A 75 3.53 -3.21 -10.32
N GLN A 76 3.29 -2.11 -11.05
CA GLN A 76 2.10 -1.98 -11.89
C GLN A 76 2.12 -2.97 -13.06
N TYR A 77 3.28 -3.13 -13.71
CA TYR A 77 3.44 -4.12 -14.77
C TYR A 77 3.29 -5.55 -14.26
N ASP A 78 3.70 -5.83 -13.03
CA ASP A 78 3.51 -7.13 -12.40
C ASP A 78 2.01 -7.41 -12.21
N TYR A 79 1.24 -6.43 -11.73
CA TYR A 79 -0.22 -6.53 -11.69
C TYR A 79 -0.86 -6.66 -13.06
N MET A 80 -0.37 -5.92 -14.07
CA MET A 80 -0.85 -6.07 -15.45
C MET A 80 -0.71 -7.52 -15.92
N ARG A 81 0.44 -8.16 -15.66
CA ARG A 81 0.68 -9.58 -16.01
C ARG A 81 -0.22 -10.51 -15.19
N ALA A 82 -0.32 -10.29 -13.88
CA ALA A 82 -1.19 -11.07 -12.99
C ALA A 82 -2.67 -11.04 -13.43
N PHE A 83 -3.15 -9.89 -13.90
CA PHE A 83 -4.52 -9.71 -14.38
C PHE A 83 -4.72 -10.12 -15.85
N GLY A 84 -3.68 -10.59 -16.55
CA GLY A 84 -3.75 -10.92 -17.98
C GLY A 84 -4.07 -9.72 -18.88
N SER A 85 -3.79 -8.52 -18.40
CA SER A 85 -3.99 -7.27 -19.14
C SER A 85 -2.83 -7.04 -20.12
N ARG A 86 -3.08 -6.24 -21.17
CA ARG A 86 -2.09 -5.94 -22.22
C ARG A 86 -1.37 -4.60 -22.04
N SER A 87 -1.87 -3.76 -21.15
CA SER A 87 -1.33 -2.42 -20.91
C SER A 87 -1.63 -1.96 -19.48
N VAL A 88 -0.81 -1.03 -19.00
CA VAL A 88 -1.06 -0.25 -17.78
C VAL A 88 -1.74 1.07 -18.13
N TYR A 89 -2.34 1.72 -17.13
CA TYR A 89 -2.93 3.05 -17.26
C TYR A 89 -2.92 3.78 -15.91
N THR A 90 -3.08 5.10 -15.93
CA THR A 90 -3.27 5.92 -14.72
C THR A 90 -4.46 6.86 -14.91
N PRO A 91 -5.21 7.19 -13.83
CA PRO A 91 -5.07 6.60 -12.49
C PRO A 91 -5.68 5.20 -12.40
N GLN A 92 -4.91 4.22 -11.93
CA GLN A 92 -5.38 2.85 -11.68
C GLN A 92 -5.37 2.57 -10.19
N ALA A 93 -6.48 2.11 -9.64
CA ALA A 93 -6.51 1.59 -8.27
C ALA A 93 -6.57 0.06 -8.30
N VAL A 94 -5.62 -0.61 -7.65
CA VAL A 94 -5.66 -2.05 -7.39
C VAL A 94 -6.21 -2.28 -5.98
N ILE A 95 -7.24 -3.12 -5.89
CA ILE A 95 -7.99 -3.38 -4.65
C ILE A 95 -7.65 -4.78 -4.16
N ASN A 96 -7.08 -4.86 -2.95
CA ASN A 96 -6.65 -6.10 -2.30
C ASN A 96 -5.76 -7.02 -3.17
N GLY A 97 -5.04 -6.48 -4.16
CA GLY A 97 -4.29 -7.28 -5.14
C GLY A 97 -5.15 -8.24 -6.00
N ARG A 98 -6.48 -8.03 -6.04
CA ARG A 98 -7.45 -8.97 -6.67
C ARG A 98 -8.08 -8.44 -7.95
N SER A 99 -8.30 -7.13 -8.01
CA SER A 99 -8.91 -6.48 -9.17
C SER A 99 -8.44 -5.04 -9.27
N HIS A 100 -8.55 -4.46 -10.46
CA HIS A 100 -8.27 -3.05 -10.67
C HIS A 100 -9.50 -2.29 -11.18
N VAL A 101 -9.58 -1.01 -10.84
CA VAL A 101 -10.63 -0.07 -11.25
C VAL A 101 -10.02 1.27 -11.66
N ASN A 102 -10.85 2.18 -12.18
CA ASN A 102 -10.43 3.57 -12.36
C ASN A 102 -10.24 4.21 -10.97
N GLY A 103 -9.03 4.68 -10.68
CA GLY A 103 -8.68 5.26 -9.38
C GLY A 103 -9.46 6.54 -9.04
N ALA A 104 -10.03 7.24 -10.02
CA ALA A 104 -10.86 8.42 -9.80
C ALA A 104 -12.35 8.08 -9.50
N SER A 105 -12.75 6.82 -9.66
CA SER A 105 -14.14 6.40 -9.49
C SER A 105 -14.40 5.91 -8.07
N ARG A 106 -14.89 6.80 -7.20
CA ARG A 106 -15.29 6.44 -5.82
C ARG A 106 -16.25 5.25 -5.80
N LYS A 107 -17.25 5.27 -6.69
CA LYS A 107 -18.24 4.20 -6.80
C LYS A 107 -17.57 2.84 -7.04
N ASP A 108 -16.57 2.79 -7.91
CA ASP A 108 -15.92 1.53 -8.26
C ASP A 108 -14.95 1.08 -7.16
N VAL A 109 -14.22 2.02 -6.53
CA VAL A 109 -13.32 1.72 -5.40
C VAL A 109 -14.11 1.22 -4.18
N ASP A 110 -15.08 1.99 -3.71
CA ASP A 110 -15.92 1.62 -2.55
C ASP A 110 -16.73 0.36 -2.86
N GLY A 111 -17.24 0.24 -4.09
CA GLY A 111 -17.98 -0.94 -4.56
C GLY A 111 -17.12 -2.21 -4.56
N ALA A 112 -15.86 -2.13 -4.99
CA ALA A 112 -14.93 -3.25 -4.97
C ALA A 112 -14.60 -3.69 -3.55
N LEU A 113 -14.29 -2.74 -2.65
CA LEU A 113 -14.02 -3.02 -1.23
C LEU A 113 -15.23 -3.70 -0.57
N ALA A 114 -16.42 -3.10 -0.68
CA ALA A 114 -17.65 -3.63 -0.08
C ALA A 114 -18.06 -4.99 -0.66
N ARG A 115 -17.80 -5.24 -1.95
CA ARG A 115 -18.02 -6.55 -2.57
C ARG A 115 -17.10 -7.59 -1.95
N MET A 116 -15.80 -7.30 -1.87
CA MET A 116 -14.80 -8.25 -1.36
C MET A 116 -14.98 -8.56 0.11
N ASP A 117 -15.37 -7.58 0.92
CA ASP A 117 -15.72 -7.81 2.33
C ASP A 117 -16.88 -8.83 2.44
N ARG A 118 -17.96 -8.63 1.67
CA ARG A 118 -19.13 -9.52 1.67
C ARG A 118 -18.86 -10.92 1.11
N THR A 119 -17.97 -11.05 0.12
CA THR A 119 -17.65 -12.35 -0.51
C THR A 119 -16.53 -13.10 0.20
N GLY A 120 -15.99 -12.56 1.30
CA GLY A 120 -14.85 -13.14 2.02
C GLY A 120 -13.54 -13.02 1.26
N GLU A 121 -13.47 -12.16 0.23
CA GLU A 121 -12.25 -11.85 -0.52
C GLU A 121 -11.47 -10.66 0.10
N GLY A 122 -11.92 -10.13 1.24
CA GLY A 122 -11.20 -9.12 2.02
C GLY A 122 -9.98 -9.66 2.77
N MET A 123 -9.63 -9.01 3.88
CA MET A 123 -8.50 -9.37 4.74
C MET A 123 -8.84 -10.60 5.61
N ARG A 124 -8.51 -11.81 5.14
CA ARG A 124 -8.83 -13.09 5.80
C ARG A 124 -7.85 -13.41 6.94
N VAL A 125 -6.58 -13.06 6.76
CA VAL A 125 -5.51 -13.30 7.75
C VAL A 125 -5.37 -12.04 8.61
N ALA A 126 -5.49 -12.21 9.93
CA ALA A 126 -5.24 -11.12 10.86
C ALA A 126 -3.74 -10.83 10.91
N ILE A 127 -3.37 -9.55 10.82
CA ILE A 127 -1.98 -9.08 10.97
C ILE A 127 -1.92 -8.19 12.19
N LYS A 128 -1.22 -8.66 13.23
CA LYS A 128 -0.94 -7.88 14.43
C LYS A 128 0.46 -7.33 14.37
N VAL A 129 0.62 -6.07 14.73
CA VAL A 129 1.91 -5.40 14.80
C VAL A 129 2.11 -4.95 16.24
N SER A 130 3.30 -5.19 16.76
CA SER A 130 3.70 -4.62 18.03
C SER A 130 5.10 -4.06 17.92
N ARG A 131 5.37 -3.04 18.71
CA ARG A 131 6.60 -2.26 18.63
C ARG A 131 7.19 -2.10 20.02
N THR A 132 8.50 -2.14 20.05
CA THR A 132 9.31 -1.80 21.22
C THR A 132 10.38 -0.81 20.76
N SER A 133 11.28 -0.40 21.65
CA SER A 133 12.37 0.51 21.29
C SER A 133 13.38 -0.10 20.31
N ASP A 134 13.51 -1.42 20.24
CA ASP A 134 14.54 -2.11 19.43
C ASP A 134 13.98 -2.89 18.24
N ARG A 135 12.74 -3.39 18.32
CA ARG A 135 12.13 -4.21 17.26
C ARG A 135 10.68 -3.86 16.95
N VAL A 136 10.29 -4.20 15.72
CA VAL A 136 8.91 -4.42 15.29
C VAL A 136 8.66 -5.92 15.18
N THR A 137 7.53 -6.36 15.72
CA THR A 137 7.05 -7.73 15.60
C THR A 137 5.77 -7.74 14.77
N ILE A 138 5.74 -8.58 13.74
CA ILE A 138 4.59 -8.81 12.87
C ILE A 138 4.12 -10.25 13.11
N ASP A 139 2.92 -10.40 13.63
CA ASP A 139 2.26 -11.69 13.84
C ASP A 139 1.18 -11.89 12.76
N ALA A 140 1.45 -12.80 11.82
CA ALA A 140 0.47 -13.26 10.85
C ALA A 140 -0.30 -14.45 11.45
N GLY A 141 -1.63 -14.38 11.44
CA GLY A 141 -2.50 -15.47 11.90
C GLY A 141 -2.51 -16.68 10.97
N ASP A 142 -3.25 -17.72 11.34
CA ASP A 142 -3.51 -18.87 10.46
C ASP A 142 -4.44 -18.51 9.29
N ALA A 143 -4.26 -19.19 8.16
CA ALA A 143 -5.12 -19.04 6.99
C ALA A 143 -6.59 -19.39 7.29
N GLY A 144 -6.85 -20.29 8.26
CA GLY A 144 -8.16 -20.90 8.53
C GLY A 144 -8.70 -21.79 7.38
N GLY A 145 -8.13 -21.68 6.18
CA GLY A 145 -8.46 -22.37 4.93
C GLY A 145 -8.24 -21.45 3.72
N GLY A 146 -7.78 -21.98 2.57
CA GLY A 146 -7.48 -21.18 1.37
C GLY A 146 -5.98 -21.13 1.04
N PRO A 147 -5.51 -20.15 0.24
CA PRO A 147 -4.10 -20.03 -0.13
C PRO A 147 -3.19 -19.99 1.10
N ALA A 148 -2.17 -20.84 1.09
CA ALA A 148 -1.22 -20.96 2.19
C ALA A 148 0.11 -20.26 1.91
N ASP A 149 0.48 -20.05 0.65
CA ASP A 149 1.75 -19.42 0.30
C ASP A 149 1.58 -17.92 0.02
N ALA A 150 2.27 -17.10 0.81
CA ALA A 150 2.31 -15.66 0.68
C ALA A 150 3.67 -15.09 1.10
N HIS A 151 3.99 -13.91 0.60
CA HIS A 151 5.12 -13.12 1.06
C HIS A 151 4.65 -12.11 2.10
N VAL A 152 5.46 -11.92 3.13
CA VAL A 152 5.36 -10.76 4.01
C VAL A 152 6.12 -9.63 3.33
N VAL A 153 5.38 -8.67 2.79
CA VAL A 153 5.91 -7.51 2.06
C VAL A 153 5.79 -6.29 2.94
N ILE A 154 6.90 -5.59 3.13
CA ILE A 154 6.99 -4.31 3.81
C ILE A 154 6.99 -3.22 2.75
N VAL A 155 6.07 -2.28 2.87
CA VAL A 155 5.95 -1.13 1.98
C VAL A 155 6.25 0.13 2.77
N TYR A 156 7.25 0.87 2.32
CA TYR A 156 7.66 2.12 2.91
C TYR A 156 7.13 3.29 2.11
N PHE A 157 6.66 4.34 2.79
CA PHE A 157 6.05 5.49 2.13
C PHE A 157 6.30 6.79 2.87
N ASP A 158 6.37 7.88 2.13
CA ASP A 158 6.60 9.20 2.68
C ASP A 158 5.33 9.76 3.36
N PRO A 159 5.49 10.63 4.38
CA PRO A 159 4.39 11.42 4.92
C PRO A 159 3.75 12.32 3.85
N PRO A 160 2.56 12.87 4.12
CA PRO A 160 1.90 13.79 3.21
C PRO A 160 2.81 14.95 2.84
N GLN A 161 3.00 15.15 1.53
CA GLN A 161 3.91 16.16 1.02
C GLN A 161 3.28 16.99 -0.10
N MET A 162 3.44 18.31 0.02
CA MET A 162 2.98 19.24 -1.00
C MET A 162 4.03 19.35 -2.10
N VAL A 163 3.62 19.11 -3.34
CA VAL A 163 4.46 19.24 -4.52
C VAL A 163 3.93 20.36 -5.41
N LYS A 164 4.81 21.30 -5.75
CA LYS A 164 4.54 22.34 -6.75
C LYS A 164 4.99 21.84 -8.12
N ILE A 165 4.03 21.67 -9.03
CA ILE A 165 4.26 21.13 -10.37
C ILE A 165 4.68 22.28 -11.29
N GLY A 166 5.90 22.20 -11.82
CA GLY A 166 6.50 23.28 -12.61
C GLY A 166 6.26 23.19 -14.11
N GLN A 167 6.09 21.99 -14.67
CA GLN A 167 5.97 21.76 -16.12
C GLN A 167 4.93 20.67 -16.42
N GLY A 168 4.73 20.36 -17.71
CA GLY A 168 3.76 19.35 -18.15
C GLY A 168 2.31 19.82 -18.02
N GLU A 169 1.38 18.88 -18.19
CA GLU A 169 -0.05 19.17 -18.26
C GLU A 169 -0.65 19.74 -16.96
N ASN A 170 -0.01 19.46 -15.82
CA ASN A 170 -0.41 19.95 -14.50
C ASN A 170 0.38 21.19 -14.03
N SER A 171 1.12 21.86 -14.92
CA SER A 171 1.95 23.02 -14.58
C SER A 171 1.17 24.12 -13.83
N GLY A 172 1.80 24.69 -12.80
CA GLY A 172 1.24 25.76 -11.96
C GLY A 172 0.38 25.28 -10.79
N ARG A 173 0.03 23.98 -10.74
CA ARG A 173 -0.71 23.40 -9.62
C ARG A 173 0.20 23.09 -8.45
N SER A 174 -0.37 23.10 -7.25
CA SER A 174 0.24 22.53 -6.05
C SER A 174 -0.71 21.48 -5.49
N LEU A 175 -0.25 20.24 -5.36
CA LEU A 175 -1.03 19.10 -4.89
C LEU A 175 -0.34 18.47 -3.69
N THR A 176 -1.11 17.98 -2.73
CA THR A 176 -0.58 17.21 -1.60
C THR A 176 -0.75 15.73 -1.89
N TYR A 177 0.36 15.02 -1.98
CA TYR A 177 0.38 13.58 -2.18
C TYR A 177 0.51 12.87 -0.84
N TRP A 178 -0.23 11.78 -0.66
CA TRP A 178 -0.31 11.01 0.58
C TRP A 178 0.28 9.63 0.36
N ASN A 179 0.96 9.11 1.38
CA ASN A 179 1.51 7.74 1.41
C ASN A 179 2.24 7.35 0.11
N ALA A 180 3.07 8.25 -0.41
CA ALA A 180 3.84 8.02 -1.63
C ALA A 180 4.89 6.94 -1.38
N VAL A 181 4.77 5.80 -2.04
CA VAL A 181 5.61 4.63 -1.81
C VAL A 181 7.01 4.89 -2.32
N SER A 182 7.98 4.79 -1.40
CA SER A 182 9.39 5.03 -1.66
C SER A 182 10.19 3.73 -1.85
N ASP A 183 9.74 2.62 -1.26
CA ASP A 183 10.48 1.36 -1.24
C ASP A 183 9.58 0.16 -0.89
N ILE A 184 9.96 -1.04 -1.36
CA ILE A 184 9.22 -2.29 -1.13
C ILE A 184 10.23 -3.41 -0.85
N GLN A 185 10.03 -4.13 0.25
CA GLN A 185 10.92 -5.21 0.67
C GLN A 185 10.15 -6.47 1.05
N THR A 186 10.62 -7.65 0.64
CA THR A 186 10.10 -8.92 1.17
C THR A 186 10.82 -9.27 2.46
N ALA A 187 10.10 -9.35 3.57
CA ALA A 187 10.63 -9.70 4.89
C ALA A 187 10.62 -11.21 5.18
N GLY A 188 9.81 -11.99 4.45
CA GLY A 188 9.81 -13.44 4.60
C GLY A 188 8.66 -14.14 3.89
N MET A 189 8.68 -15.47 3.96
CA MET A 189 7.63 -16.36 3.45
C MET A 189 6.67 -16.74 4.57
N TRP A 190 5.40 -16.87 4.23
CA TRP A 190 4.33 -17.40 5.07
C TRP A 190 3.70 -18.60 4.38
N HIS A 191 3.48 -19.68 5.15
CA HIS A 191 3.00 -20.98 4.65
C HIS A 191 1.68 -21.42 5.29
N GLY A 192 0.78 -20.46 5.55
CA GLY A 192 -0.60 -20.74 5.95
C GLY A 192 -0.81 -20.94 7.45
N LYS A 193 0.27 -21.00 8.23
CA LYS A 193 0.26 -21.18 9.69
C LYS A 193 0.64 -19.90 10.40
N ALA A 194 0.13 -19.72 11.61
CA ALA A 194 0.51 -18.57 12.43
C ALA A 194 2.04 -18.47 12.52
N GLN A 195 2.58 -17.30 12.16
CA GLN A 195 4.02 -17.08 12.09
C GLN A 195 4.38 -15.65 12.50
N ARG A 196 5.49 -15.54 13.21
CA ARG A 196 6.06 -14.28 13.69
C ARG A 196 7.26 -13.87 12.85
N TYR A 197 7.33 -12.59 12.52
CA TYR A 197 8.47 -11.95 11.87
C TYR A 197 8.96 -10.81 12.75
N GLU A 198 10.27 -10.69 12.91
CA GLU A 198 10.90 -9.60 13.66
C GLU A 198 11.81 -8.79 12.73
N LEU A 199 11.63 -7.47 12.77
CA LEU A 199 12.44 -6.51 12.04
C LEU A 199 13.04 -5.52 13.04
N PRO A 200 14.32 -5.13 12.89
CA PRO A 200 14.90 -4.13 13.77
C PRO A 200 14.26 -2.76 13.49
N MET A 201 14.01 -1.96 14.54
CA MET A 201 13.39 -0.64 14.41
C MET A 201 14.13 0.29 13.44
N THR A 202 15.43 0.08 13.26
CA THR A 202 16.28 0.86 12.33
C THR A 202 15.89 0.74 10.87
N GLU A 203 15.21 -0.33 10.47
CA GLU A 203 14.69 -0.49 9.10
C GLU A 203 13.38 0.29 8.91
N ILE A 204 12.61 0.47 9.99
CA ILE A 204 11.30 1.13 9.95
C ILE A 204 11.43 2.65 10.05
N THR A 205 12.25 3.17 10.96
CA THR A 205 12.31 4.62 11.25
C THR A 205 12.97 5.46 10.16
N LYS A 206 13.68 4.85 9.21
CA LYS A 206 14.44 5.57 8.17
C LYS A 206 13.59 6.05 7.00
N LYS A 207 12.37 5.54 6.85
CA LYS A 207 11.64 5.55 5.59
C LYS A 207 10.25 6.19 5.69
N GLY A 208 10.04 7.03 6.70
CA GLY A 208 8.72 7.63 6.96
C GLY A 208 7.72 6.60 7.47
N GLY A 209 6.58 6.50 6.80
CA GLY A 209 5.55 5.52 7.08
C GLY A 209 5.88 4.11 6.58
N CYS A 210 5.22 3.12 7.19
CA CYS A 210 5.45 1.72 6.89
C CYS A 210 4.17 0.90 7.04
N ALA A 211 3.88 0.05 6.07
CA ALA A 211 2.80 -0.92 6.09
C ALA A 211 3.32 -2.33 5.79
N VAL A 212 2.61 -3.35 6.27
CA VAL A 212 2.84 -4.74 5.91
C VAL A 212 1.67 -5.27 5.10
N LEU A 213 1.98 -5.97 4.02
CA LEU A 213 1.06 -6.73 3.19
C LEU A 213 1.45 -8.20 3.28
N LEU A 214 0.50 -9.07 3.64
CA LEU A 214 0.64 -10.51 3.47
C LEU A 214 0.06 -10.86 2.10
N GLN A 215 0.91 -10.95 1.08
CA GLN A 215 0.50 -11.03 -0.31
C GLN A 215 0.79 -12.41 -0.90
N SER A 216 -0.24 -13.10 -1.37
CA SER A 216 -0.05 -14.32 -2.17
C SER A 216 0.75 -14.02 -3.43
N VAL A 217 1.53 -15.00 -3.87
CA VAL A 217 2.33 -14.90 -5.08
C VAL A 217 1.90 -15.99 -6.06
N GLY A 218 1.69 -15.61 -7.31
CA GLY A 218 1.37 -16.53 -8.39
C GLY A 218 2.52 -17.50 -8.65
N LYS A 219 2.25 -18.60 -9.37
CA LYS A 219 3.28 -19.59 -9.74
C LYS A 219 4.39 -19.00 -10.60
N ASP A 220 4.15 -17.85 -11.21
CA ASP A 220 5.02 -17.06 -12.06
C ASP A 220 5.75 -15.93 -11.29
N GLY A 221 5.61 -15.87 -9.97
CA GLY A 221 6.21 -14.81 -9.15
C GLY A 221 5.42 -13.50 -9.15
N MET A 222 4.26 -13.43 -9.81
CA MET A 222 3.47 -12.21 -9.91
C MET A 222 2.66 -11.94 -8.62
N PRO A 223 2.40 -10.67 -8.27
CA PRO A 223 1.59 -10.31 -7.13
C PRO A 223 0.16 -10.83 -7.30
N GLY A 224 -0.28 -11.62 -6.33
CA GLY A 224 -1.64 -12.12 -6.22
C GLY A 224 -2.42 -11.40 -5.13
N PRO A 225 -3.49 -12.04 -4.63
CA PRO A 225 -4.33 -11.46 -3.59
C PRO A 225 -3.57 -11.11 -2.30
N ILE A 226 -3.89 -9.95 -1.74
CA ILE A 226 -3.48 -9.57 -0.40
C ILE A 226 -4.43 -10.23 0.60
N LEU A 227 -3.89 -11.07 1.47
CA LEU A 227 -4.62 -11.88 2.43
C LEU A 227 -4.80 -11.19 3.78
N GLY A 228 -3.91 -10.28 4.13
CA GLY A 228 -3.92 -9.50 5.35
C GLY A 228 -3.02 -8.29 5.20
N ALA A 229 -3.30 -7.22 5.95
CA ALA A 229 -2.49 -6.01 5.94
C ALA A 229 -2.63 -5.26 7.25
N ALA A 230 -1.62 -4.45 7.58
CA ALA A 230 -1.68 -3.51 8.70
C ALA A 230 -0.68 -2.37 8.47
N PHE A 231 -0.93 -1.22 9.10
CA PHE A 231 0.11 -0.22 9.28
C PHE A 231 1.08 -0.67 10.37
N ILE A 232 2.38 -0.55 10.11
CA ILE A 232 3.43 -0.66 11.12
C ILE A 232 3.65 0.70 11.78
N HIS A 233 3.68 1.76 10.95
CA HIS A 233 3.81 3.13 11.39
C HIS A 233 3.10 4.05 10.39
N LYS A 234 2.17 4.87 10.89
CA LYS A 234 1.65 6.03 10.17
C LYS A 234 2.47 7.26 10.60
N PRO A 235 3.07 8.02 9.67
CA PRO A 235 3.82 9.21 9.98
C PRO A 235 2.90 10.42 10.25
#